data_AF-A0A0C1GYU7-F1
#
_entry.id   AF-A0A0C1GYU7-F1
#
_cell.length_a   1.000
_cell.length_b   1.000
_cell.length_c   1.000
_cell.angle_alpha   90.00
_cell.angle_beta   90.00
_cell.angle_gamma   90.00
#
_symmetry.space_group_name_H-M   'P 1'
#
loop_
_entity.id
_entity.type
_entity.pdbx_description
1 polymer ?
#
loop_
_entity_poly.entity_id
_entity_poly.type
_entity_poly.pdbx_seq_one_letter_code
_entity_poly.pdbx_strand_id
1 'polypeptide(L)'
;MTRLIRFNKPYDVLPQFTDRGSQGSPRATLSDFIDCPSVYAAGRLDRDSEGLMLLTDNGRLQAWISDPKHKMEKTYWVQVEGVPAESALKMLAEGIELKDGKTKPAKVRPIQEPTGLWARTPPVRVRKTVPDSWIELKIREGRNRQVRRMTAAAGHPTLRLIRYAIGAWTLDGLAQGEWDDLEPPRIPGPPKPSQKPPRRPKGKRLPPAKGDRPRRR
;
A
#
# COMPACT_ATOMS: atom_id res chain seq x y z
N MET A 1 -4.24 -3.06 24.61
CA MET A 1 -2.89 -2.60 24.21
C MET A 1 -2.97 -2.18 22.75
N THR A 2 -2.15 -1.24 22.29
CA THR A 2 -2.08 -0.92 20.85
C THR A 2 -1.36 -2.03 20.13
N ARG A 3 -1.91 -2.50 19.01
CA ARG A 3 -1.27 -3.48 18.16
C ARG A 3 -0.76 -2.82 16.88
N LEU A 4 0.45 -3.16 16.47
CA LEU A 4 1.02 -2.81 15.19
C LEU A 4 1.54 -4.09 14.56
N ILE A 5 1.11 -4.38 13.34
CA ILE A 5 1.62 -5.52 12.58
C ILE A 5 2.27 -5.03 11.29
N ARG A 6 3.29 -5.75 10.83
CA ARG A 6 3.75 -5.66 9.43
C ARG A 6 3.27 -6.87 8.66
N PHE A 7 2.96 -6.67 7.40
CA PHE A 7 2.48 -7.68 6.47
C PHE A 7 3.25 -7.56 5.16
N ASN A 8 3.76 -8.68 4.64
CA ASN A 8 4.36 -8.73 3.32
C ASN A 8 3.28 -9.03 2.27
N LYS A 9 2.63 -7.98 1.75
CA LYS A 9 1.50 -8.12 0.83
C LYS A 9 1.92 -8.80 -0.48
N PRO A 10 1.27 -9.91 -0.88
CA PRO A 10 1.50 -10.52 -2.18
C PRO A 10 1.01 -9.66 -3.35
N TYR A 11 1.45 -9.99 -4.56
CA TYR A 11 0.95 -9.37 -5.78
C TYR A 11 -0.54 -9.71 -5.98
N ASP A 12 -1.27 -8.83 -6.65
CA ASP A 12 -2.70 -8.95 -6.97
C ASP A 12 -3.68 -8.97 -5.78
N VAL A 13 -3.21 -8.62 -4.58
CA VAL A 13 -4.05 -8.51 -3.38
C VAL A 13 -4.49 -7.07 -3.16
N LEU A 14 -5.79 -6.84 -2.94
CA LEU A 14 -6.35 -5.53 -2.61
C LEU A 14 -5.92 -5.10 -1.18
N PRO A 15 -5.53 -3.83 -0.97
CA PRO A 15 -5.12 -3.31 0.34
C PRO A 15 -6.31 -2.96 1.26
N GLN A 16 -7.34 -3.81 1.27
CA GLN A 16 -8.57 -3.66 2.07
C GLN A 16 -9.10 -5.03 2.47
N PHE A 17 -9.93 -5.11 3.52
CA PHE A 17 -10.51 -6.36 4.03
C PHE A 17 -11.82 -6.79 3.34
N THR A 18 -12.42 -5.93 2.53
CA THR A 18 -13.69 -6.23 1.85
C THR A 18 -13.63 -5.84 0.40
N ASP A 19 -13.91 -6.75 -0.54
CA ASP A 19 -14.13 -6.42 -1.94
C ASP A 19 -15.58 -5.98 -2.16
N ARG A 20 -15.80 -4.70 -2.50
CA ARG A 20 -17.14 -4.14 -2.76
C ARG A 20 -17.41 -3.95 -4.27
N GLY A 21 -16.44 -4.27 -5.14
CA GLY A 21 -16.43 -3.82 -6.53
C GLY A 21 -16.57 -4.90 -7.59
N SER A 22 -16.67 -6.17 -7.22
CA SER A 22 -16.63 -7.30 -8.15
C SER A 22 -17.81 -8.25 -7.93
N GLN A 23 -18.97 -7.91 -8.49
CA GLN A 23 -20.04 -8.89 -8.67
C GLN A 23 -19.55 -9.95 -9.66
N GLY A 24 -19.18 -11.15 -9.18
CA GLY A 24 -18.89 -12.32 -10.02
C GLY A 24 -17.41 -12.73 -10.19
N SER A 25 -16.43 -11.99 -9.66
CA SER A 25 -15.03 -12.44 -9.60
C SER A 25 -14.32 -11.83 -8.38
N PRO A 26 -14.43 -12.47 -7.19
CA PRO A 26 -13.84 -11.92 -5.97
C PRO A 26 -12.32 -11.82 -6.12
N ARG A 27 -11.77 -10.64 -5.86
CA ARG A 27 -10.32 -10.42 -5.82
C ARG A 27 -9.80 -10.78 -4.44
N ALA A 28 -8.56 -11.25 -4.36
CA ALA A 28 -7.90 -11.46 -3.09
C ALA A 28 -7.80 -10.14 -2.30
N THR A 29 -7.99 -10.22 -0.99
CA THR A 29 -8.04 -9.11 -0.04
C THR A 29 -7.11 -9.38 1.14
N LEU A 30 -6.98 -8.41 2.05
CA LEU A 30 -6.21 -8.61 3.28
C LEU A 30 -6.80 -9.73 4.16
N SER A 31 -8.11 -10.01 4.06
CA SER A 31 -8.79 -11.05 4.84
C SER A 31 -8.35 -12.47 4.50
N ASP A 32 -7.72 -12.68 3.34
CA ASP A 32 -7.21 -13.99 2.94
C ASP A 32 -5.88 -14.34 3.62
N PHE A 33 -5.23 -13.35 4.25
CA PHE A 33 -3.89 -13.49 4.84
C PHE A 33 -3.84 -13.08 6.32
N ILE A 34 -4.74 -12.20 6.75
CA ILE A 34 -4.74 -11.62 8.09
C ILE A 34 -6.00 -12.09 8.81
N ASP A 35 -5.83 -13.02 9.72
CA ASP A 35 -6.87 -13.53 10.63
C ASP A 35 -7.07 -12.63 11.87
N CYS A 36 -6.21 -11.62 12.06
CA CYS A 36 -6.31 -10.66 13.15
C CYS A 36 -7.50 -9.70 12.95
N PRO A 37 -8.50 -9.72 13.85
CA PRO A 37 -9.63 -8.80 13.75
C PRO A 37 -9.23 -7.37 14.16
N SER A 38 -10.01 -6.39 13.69
CA SER A 38 -9.96 -4.99 14.13
C SER A 38 -8.65 -4.22 13.86
N VAL A 39 -7.78 -4.72 12.99
CA VAL A 39 -6.64 -3.96 12.47
C VAL A 39 -6.98 -3.33 11.12
N TYR A 40 -6.42 -2.15 10.86
CA TYR A 40 -6.66 -1.39 9.64
C TYR A 40 -5.34 -0.97 9.01
N ALA A 41 -5.29 -0.95 7.68
CA ALA A 41 -4.11 -0.52 6.95
C ALA A 41 -3.72 0.93 7.29
N ALA A 42 -2.46 1.10 7.66
CA ALA A 42 -1.81 2.39 7.90
C ALA A 42 -1.17 2.90 6.60
N GLY A 43 -2.02 3.44 5.73
CA GLY A 43 -1.66 3.85 4.37
C GLY A 43 -2.11 2.83 3.31
N ARG A 44 -1.65 3.01 2.08
CA ARG A 44 -2.04 2.16 0.94
C ARG A 44 -0.83 1.56 0.26
N LEU A 45 -1.05 0.42 -0.39
CA LEU A 45 -0.16 -0.21 -1.36
C LEU A 45 -1.04 -0.69 -2.50
N ASP A 46 -0.70 -0.35 -3.75
CA ASP A 46 -1.58 -0.67 -4.88
C ASP A 46 -1.69 -2.20 -5.05
N ARG A 47 -2.81 -2.66 -5.64
CA ARG A 47 -3.09 -4.09 -5.86
C ARG A 47 -1.93 -4.80 -6.59
N ASP A 48 -1.40 -4.13 -7.61
CA ASP A 48 -0.31 -4.61 -8.45
C ASP A 48 1.09 -4.36 -7.86
N SER A 49 1.18 -3.97 -6.58
CA SER A 49 2.45 -3.81 -5.86
C SER A 49 2.58 -4.86 -4.75
N GLU A 50 3.80 -5.16 -4.35
CA GLU A 50 4.13 -6.15 -3.32
C GLU A 50 4.81 -5.49 -2.11
N GLY A 51 4.93 -6.24 -1.02
CA GLY A 51 5.79 -5.88 0.09
C GLY A 51 5.08 -5.23 1.26
N LEU A 52 5.86 -4.48 2.03
CA LEU A 52 5.53 -4.04 3.38
C LEU A 52 4.26 -3.20 3.43
N MET A 53 3.30 -3.67 4.22
CA MET A 53 2.17 -2.92 4.72
C MET A 53 2.19 -2.92 6.24
N LEU A 54 1.84 -1.78 6.83
CA LEU A 54 1.62 -1.68 8.27
C LEU A 54 0.13 -1.67 8.53
N LEU A 55 -0.32 -2.37 9.56
CA LEU A 55 -1.70 -2.35 10.02
C LEU A 55 -1.73 -2.16 11.53
N THR A 56 -2.75 -1.46 12.03
CA THR A 56 -2.89 -1.18 13.45
C THR A 56 -4.36 -1.04 13.84
N ASP A 57 -4.66 -1.34 15.09
CA ASP A 57 -5.97 -1.08 15.71
C ASP A 57 -6.09 0.35 16.26
N ASN A 58 -4.99 1.13 16.24
CA ASN A 58 -4.93 2.46 16.81
C ASN A 58 -5.00 3.54 15.72
N GLY A 59 -6.12 4.26 15.65
CA GLY A 59 -6.34 5.32 14.65
C GLY A 59 -5.34 6.48 14.72
N ARG A 60 -4.74 6.76 15.89
CA ARG A 60 -3.69 7.78 16.01
C ARG A 60 -2.38 7.31 15.37
N LEU A 61 -2.02 6.05 15.59
CA LEU A 61 -0.85 5.43 14.96
C LEU A 61 -1.04 5.36 13.44
N GLN A 62 -2.24 4.93 13.02
CA GLN A 62 -2.63 4.88 11.62
C GLN A 62 -2.48 6.25 10.93
N ALA A 63 -3.00 7.31 11.56
CA ALA A 63 -2.89 8.67 11.06
C ALA A 63 -1.42 9.13 11.00
N TRP A 64 -0.64 8.86 12.05
CA TRP A 64 0.77 9.25 12.09
C TRP A 64 1.63 8.58 11.00
N ILE A 65 1.38 7.30 10.73
CA ILE A 65 2.09 6.56 9.66
C ILE A 65 1.65 7.05 8.26
N SER A 66 0.36 7.35 8.07
CA SER A 66 -0.19 7.68 6.76
C SER A 66 -0.16 9.16 6.41
N ASP A 67 0.04 10.08 7.37
CA ASP A 67 0.07 11.51 7.11
C ASP A 67 1.24 11.88 6.18
N PRO A 68 0.98 12.50 5.01
CA PRO A 68 2.02 13.01 4.13
C PRO A 68 2.99 14.00 4.81
N LYS A 69 2.59 14.67 5.90
CA LYS A 69 3.42 15.62 6.65
C LYS A 69 4.53 14.95 7.45
N HIS A 70 4.33 13.72 7.91
CA HIS A 70 5.35 12.98 8.66
C HIS A 70 6.48 12.48 7.76
N LYS A 71 6.29 12.52 6.42
CA LYS A 71 7.35 12.32 5.40
C LYS A 71 8.21 11.08 5.64
N MET A 72 7.63 10.02 6.23
CA MET A 72 8.35 8.76 6.43
C MET A 72 8.89 8.27 5.09
N GLU A 73 10.20 8.06 5.08
CA GLU A 73 10.92 7.54 3.93
C GLU A 73 10.44 6.12 3.63
N LYS A 74 10.09 5.88 2.38
CA LYS A 74 9.65 4.57 1.89
C LYS A 74 10.70 4.07 0.93
N THR A 75 11.25 2.90 1.19
CA THR A 75 12.23 2.25 0.33
C THR A 75 11.51 1.26 -0.56
N TYR A 76 11.72 1.39 -1.86
CA TYR A 76 11.18 0.51 -2.88
C TYR A 76 12.31 -0.20 -3.62
N TRP A 77 12.16 -1.50 -3.82
CA TRP A 77 12.89 -2.23 -4.85
C TRP A 77 12.02 -2.25 -6.10
N VAL A 78 12.59 -1.81 -7.22
CA VAL A 78 11.86 -1.59 -8.45
C VAL A 78 12.59 -2.31 -9.57
N GLN A 79 11.95 -3.32 -10.13
CA GLN A 79 12.40 -3.91 -11.39
C GLN A 79 11.85 -3.05 -12.52
N VAL A 80 12.72 -2.60 -13.42
CA VAL A 80 12.38 -1.73 -14.54
C VAL A 80 12.80 -2.33 -15.87
N GLU A 81 12.10 -1.96 -16.94
CA GLU A 81 12.50 -2.31 -18.31
C GLU A 81 13.77 -1.52 -18.70
N GLY A 82 14.73 -2.21 -19.31
CA GLY A 82 16.04 -1.66 -19.68
C GLY A 82 16.99 -1.49 -18.50
N VAL A 83 18.15 -0.88 -18.78
CA VAL A 83 19.15 -0.49 -17.78
C VAL A 83 19.21 1.04 -17.74
N PRO A 84 18.75 1.68 -16.65
CA PRO A 84 18.82 3.14 -16.53
C PRO A 84 20.24 3.66 -16.60
N ALA A 85 20.49 4.57 -17.54
CA ALA A 85 21.73 5.34 -17.57
C ALA A 85 21.80 6.33 -16.40
N GLU A 86 23.00 6.85 -16.11
CA GLU A 86 23.20 7.81 -15.03
C GLU A 86 22.31 9.05 -15.15
N SER A 87 22.04 9.52 -16.37
CA SER A 87 21.13 10.64 -16.62
C SER A 87 19.70 10.35 -16.16
N ALA A 88 19.19 9.14 -16.40
CA ALA A 88 17.87 8.71 -15.95
C ALA A 88 17.80 8.62 -14.42
N LEU A 89 18.84 8.07 -13.79
CA LEU A 89 18.97 8.03 -12.34
C LEU A 89 19.02 9.45 -11.74
N LYS A 90 19.77 10.36 -12.36
CA LYS A 90 19.86 11.76 -11.94
C LYS A 90 18.51 12.47 -12.03
N MET A 91 17.75 12.29 -13.11
CA MET A 91 16.39 12.83 -13.25
C MET A 91 15.46 12.34 -12.12
N LEU A 92 15.53 11.05 -11.77
CA LEU A 92 14.76 10.50 -10.66
C LEU A 92 15.19 11.09 -9.30
N ALA A 93 16.51 11.29 -9.11
CA ALA A 93 17.08 11.83 -7.88
C ALA A 93 16.70 13.30 -7.63
N GLU A 94 16.79 14.13 -8.66
CA GLU A 94 16.50 15.57 -8.60
C GLU A 94 14.99 15.88 -8.59
N GLY A 95 14.17 14.89 -8.93
CA GLY A 95 12.73 14.99 -9.06
C GLY A 95 12.31 15.25 -10.50
N ILE A 96 11.30 14.51 -10.93
CA ILE A 96 10.82 14.46 -12.31
C ILE A 96 9.44 15.08 -12.44
N GLU A 97 9.15 15.70 -13.58
CA GLU A 97 7.84 16.29 -13.86
C GLU A 97 6.80 15.19 -14.11
N LEU A 98 5.68 15.24 -13.38
CA LEU A 98 4.54 14.35 -13.56
C LEU A 98 3.29 15.19 -13.83
N LYS A 99 2.19 14.57 -14.28
CA LYS A 99 0.93 15.28 -14.59
C LYS A 99 0.37 16.14 -13.45
N ASP A 100 0.62 15.74 -12.21
CA ASP A 100 0.18 16.41 -10.99
C ASP A 100 1.25 17.35 -10.40
N GLY A 101 2.34 17.62 -11.13
CA GLY A 101 3.47 18.49 -10.75
C GLY A 101 4.79 17.75 -10.46
N LYS A 102 5.91 18.49 -10.39
CA LYS A 102 7.25 17.98 -10.05
C LYS A 102 7.28 17.16 -8.76
N THR A 103 7.95 16.01 -8.78
CA THR A 103 8.20 15.21 -7.56
C THR A 103 9.23 15.88 -6.67
N LYS A 104 9.23 15.51 -5.38
CA LYS A 104 10.34 15.84 -4.50
C LYS A 104 11.59 15.06 -4.90
N PRO A 105 12.78 15.54 -4.50
CA PRO A 105 14.00 14.76 -4.63
C PRO A 105 13.87 13.39 -3.96
N ALA A 106 14.48 12.40 -4.59
CA ALA A 106 14.49 11.01 -4.15
C ALA A 106 15.94 10.52 -4.03
N LYS A 107 16.16 9.44 -3.28
CA LYS A 107 17.42 8.69 -3.38
C LYS A 107 17.19 7.54 -4.32
N VAL A 108 18.07 7.38 -5.30
CA VAL A 108 17.99 6.28 -6.26
C VAL A 108 19.39 5.71 -6.47
N ARG A 109 19.48 4.40 -6.59
CA ARG A 109 20.71 3.70 -6.96
C ARG A 109 20.38 2.40 -7.69
N PRO A 110 21.22 1.95 -8.64
CA PRO A 110 21.12 0.59 -9.16
C PRO A 110 21.41 -0.41 -8.04
N ILE A 111 20.74 -1.55 -8.10
CA ILE A 111 20.98 -2.70 -7.20
C ILE A 111 20.99 -3.97 -8.03
N GLN A 112 21.60 -5.03 -7.50
CA GLN A 112 21.35 -6.37 -7.99
C GLN A 112 19.96 -6.83 -7.56
N GLU A 113 19.43 -7.87 -8.21
CA GLU A 113 18.22 -8.52 -7.72
C GLU A 113 18.40 -8.90 -6.24
N PRO A 114 17.48 -8.49 -5.34
CA PRO A 114 17.59 -8.82 -3.93
C PRO A 114 17.72 -10.33 -3.69
N THR A 115 18.69 -10.73 -2.88
CA THR A 115 18.90 -12.14 -2.54
C THR A 115 17.71 -12.69 -1.76
N GLY A 116 17.28 -13.92 -2.09
CA GLY A 116 16.15 -14.58 -1.41
C GLY A 116 14.79 -13.98 -1.76
N LEU A 117 14.68 -13.20 -2.83
CA LEU A 117 13.40 -12.63 -3.25
C LEU A 117 12.45 -13.73 -3.72
N TRP A 118 11.22 -13.72 -3.22
CA TRP A 118 10.19 -14.67 -3.61
C TRP A 118 9.80 -14.50 -5.08
N ALA A 119 9.38 -15.61 -5.70
CA ALA A 119 8.81 -15.60 -7.05
C ALA A 119 7.47 -14.84 -7.05
N ARG A 120 7.21 -14.06 -8.09
CA ARG A 120 5.91 -13.39 -8.28
C ARG A 120 4.94 -14.32 -9.01
N THR A 121 3.69 -14.36 -8.56
CA THR A 121 2.59 -15.07 -9.24
C THR A 121 1.52 -14.06 -9.70
N PRO A 122 1.17 -14.00 -11.00
CA PRO A 122 1.88 -14.61 -12.12
C PRO A 122 3.29 -14.02 -12.30
N PRO A 123 4.22 -14.71 -12.99
CA PRO A 123 5.56 -14.21 -13.22
C PRO A 123 5.56 -12.86 -13.95
N VAL A 124 6.63 -12.09 -13.78
CA VAL A 124 6.85 -10.85 -14.55
C VAL A 124 6.98 -11.24 -16.02
N ARG A 125 6.27 -10.54 -16.90
CA ARG A 125 6.33 -10.82 -18.33
C ARG A 125 7.68 -10.35 -18.87
N VAL A 126 8.54 -11.29 -19.22
CA VAL A 126 9.85 -11.00 -19.80
C VAL A 126 9.74 -10.86 -21.32
N ARG A 127 10.43 -9.86 -21.88
CA ARG A 127 10.64 -9.71 -23.33
C ARG A 127 12.07 -10.15 -23.63
N LYS A 128 12.26 -11.20 -24.42
CA LYS A 128 13.60 -11.76 -24.72
C LYS A 128 14.60 -10.73 -25.27
N THR A 129 14.12 -9.70 -25.94
CA THR A 129 14.93 -8.67 -26.60
C THR A 129 15.20 -7.44 -25.75
N VAL A 130 14.55 -7.31 -24.58
CA VAL A 130 14.70 -6.13 -23.72
C VAL A 130 15.17 -6.59 -22.35
N PRO A 131 16.38 -6.21 -21.91
CA PRO A 131 16.84 -6.54 -20.58
C PRO A 131 15.97 -5.85 -19.53
N ASP A 132 16.02 -6.36 -18.31
CA ASP A 132 15.48 -5.67 -17.14
C ASP A 132 16.60 -5.46 -16.10
N SER A 133 16.36 -4.54 -15.18
CA SER A 133 17.30 -4.23 -14.10
C SER A 133 16.57 -3.77 -12.85
N TRP A 134 17.29 -3.75 -11.73
CA TRP A 134 16.75 -3.35 -10.44
C TRP A 134 17.33 -2.02 -9.97
N ILE A 135 16.46 -1.19 -9.42
CA ILE A 135 16.84 0.03 -8.69
C ILE A 135 16.22 0.04 -7.29
N GLU A 136 16.94 0.61 -6.34
CA GLU A 136 16.38 1.03 -5.07
C GLU A 136 15.95 2.49 -5.18
N LEU A 137 14.70 2.79 -4.83
CA LEU A 137 14.16 4.14 -4.82
C LEU A 137 13.60 4.48 -3.44
N LYS A 138 14.10 5.56 -2.82
CA LYS A 138 13.60 6.08 -1.54
C LYS A 138 12.91 7.41 -1.72
N ILE A 139 11.63 7.48 -1.34
CA ILE A 139 10.81 8.69 -1.43
C ILE A 139 10.19 9.06 -0.09
N ARG A 140 9.96 10.35 0.12
CA ARG A 140 9.31 10.91 1.32
C ARG A 140 7.93 11.51 1.04
N GLU A 141 7.33 11.08 -0.05
CA GLU A 141 5.96 11.40 -0.45
C GLU A 141 5.22 10.11 -0.81
N GLY A 142 3.97 10.23 -1.24
CA GLY A 142 3.08 9.09 -1.44
C GLY A 142 1.93 9.40 -2.40
N ARG A 143 2.25 9.98 -3.56
CA ARG A 143 1.24 10.28 -4.59
C ARG A 143 0.74 8.98 -5.23
N ASN A 144 -0.44 9.01 -5.83
CA ASN A 144 -1.01 7.82 -6.48
C ASN A 144 -0.04 7.25 -7.53
N ARG A 145 0.31 5.96 -7.43
CA ARG A 145 1.20 5.24 -8.34
C ARG A 145 2.54 5.93 -8.62
N GLN A 146 3.03 6.73 -7.67
CA GLN A 146 4.12 7.67 -7.91
C GLN A 146 5.37 7.01 -8.48
N VAL A 147 5.88 5.94 -7.84
CA VAL A 147 7.10 5.25 -8.29
C VAL A 147 6.98 4.79 -9.74
N ARG A 148 5.84 4.17 -10.10
CA ARG A 148 5.58 3.69 -11.46
C ARG A 148 5.56 4.82 -12.49
N ARG A 149 4.98 5.96 -12.12
CA ARG A 149 4.93 7.16 -12.97
C ARG A 149 6.32 7.80 -13.12
N MET A 150 7.10 7.83 -12.05
CA MET A 150 8.48 8.33 -12.06
C MET A 150 9.37 7.51 -13.00
N THR A 151 9.42 6.18 -12.84
CA THR A 151 10.30 5.38 -13.69
C THR A 151 9.84 5.37 -15.15
N ALA A 152 8.52 5.38 -15.41
CA ALA A 152 8.00 5.52 -16.77
C ALA A 152 8.36 6.87 -17.42
N ALA A 153 8.27 7.98 -16.66
CA ALA A 153 8.68 9.29 -17.14
C ALA A 153 10.20 9.38 -17.42
N ALA A 154 11.00 8.59 -16.70
CA ALA A 154 12.44 8.44 -16.95
C ALA A 154 12.76 7.48 -18.10
N GLY A 155 11.76 6.92 -18.80
CA GLY A 155 11.96 5.99 -19.93
C GLY A 155 12.06 4.51 -19.55
N HIS A 156 11.87 4.17 -18.28
CA HIS A 156 12.06 2.81 -17.74
C HIS A 156 10.80 2.33 -16.99
N PRO A 157 9.74 1.89 -17.69
CA PRO A 157 8.51 1.42 -17.05
C PRO A 157 8.75 0.36 -15.98
N THR A 158 8.04 0.47 -14.85
CA THR A 158 8.16 -0.49 -13.74
C THR A 158 7.49 -1.83 -14.09
N LEU A 159 8.28 -2.90 -14.03
CA LEU A 159 7.84 -4.29 -14.21
C LEU A 159 7.35 -4.90 -12.88
N ARG A 160 8.13 -4.72 -11.80
CA ARG A 160 7.83 -5.22 -10.45
C ARG A 160 8.10 -4.13 -9.43
N LEU A 161 7.23 -3.98 -8.44
CA LEU A 161 7.35 -2.96 -7.41
C LEU A 161 7.14 -3.56 -6.03
N ILE A 162 8.18 -3.51 -5.20
CA ILE A 162 8.18 -4.07 -3.85
C ILE A 162 8.51 -2.95 -2.88
N ARG A 163 7.60 -2.63 -1.96
CA ARG A 163 7.93 -1.71 -0.85
C ARG A 163 8.67 -2.50 0.21
N TYR A 164 9.99 -2.33 0.28
CA TYR A 164 10.83 -3.02 1.23
C TYR A 164 10.73 -2.43 2.65
N ALA A 165 10.66 -1.10 2.77
CA ALA A 165 10.67 -0.45 4.07
C ALA A 165 9.77 0.79 4.16
N ILE A 166 9.32 1.09 5.37
CA ILE A 166 8.66 2.32 5.79
C ILE A 166 9.39 2.80 7.04
N GLY A 167 10.17 3.88 6.96
CA GLY A 167 10.98 4.35 8.08
C GLY A 167 11.90 3.25 8.59
N ALA A 168 11.75 2.88 9.87
CA ALA A 168 12.54 1.84 10.52
C ALA A 168 12.00 0.41 10.32
N TRP A 169 10.78 0.26 9.79
CA TRP A 169 10.17 -1.06 9.57
C TRP A 169 10.55 -1.60 8.21
N THR A 170 11.05 -2.83 8.17
CA THR A 170 11.51 -3.52 6.96
C THR A 170 10.79 -4.85 6.77
N LEU A 171 10.99 -5.49 5.62
CA LEU A 171 10.57 -6.86 5.33
C LEU A 171 11.54 -7.93 5.86
N ASP A 172 12.60 -7.54 6.58
CA ASP A 172 13.62 -8.50 6.99
C ASP A 172 13.00 -9.60 7.85
N GLY A 173 13.28 -10.85 7.46
CA GLY A 173 12.76 -12.04 8.13
C GLY A 173 11.28 -12.33 7.90
N LEU A 174 10.59 -11.63 6.98
CA LEU A 174 9.15 -11.80 6.75
C LEU A 174 8.86 -12.38 5.35
N ALA A 175 8.38 -13.62 5.28
CA ALA A 175 8.05 -14.27 4.02
C ALA A 175 6.82 -13.64 3.36
N GLN A 176 6.64 -13.86 2.05
CA GLN A 176 5.50 -13.32 1.32
C GLN A 176 4.18 -13.90 1.84
N GLY A 177 3.18 -13.04 2.06
CA GLY A 177 1.88 -13.45 2.59
C GLY A 177 1.84 -13.62 4.11
N GLU A 178 2.97 -13.49 4.80
CA GLU A 178 3.03 -13.55 6.25
C GLU A 178 2.97 -12.16 6.89
N TRP A 179 2.57 -12.15 8.15
CA TRP A 179 2.56 -10.98 9.01
C TRP A 179 3.05 -11.36 10.42
N ASP A 180 3.64 -10.39 11.11
CA ASP A 180 4.05 -10.51 12.51
C ASP A 180 3.76 -9.22 13.28
N ASP A 181 3.85 -9.31 14.60
CA ASP A 181 3.71 -8.17 15.50
C ASP A 181 5.00 -7.34 15.55
N LEU A 182 4.80 -6.03 15.60
CA LEU A 182 5.84 -5.05 15.82
C LEU A 182 5.58 -4.33 17.14
N GLU A 183 6.66 -3.92 17.79
CA GLU A 183 6.56 -3.00 18.92
C GLU A 183 6.00 -1.65 18.45
N PRO A 184 4.84 -1.20 18.96
CA PRO A 184 4.27 0.08 18.57
C PRO A 184 5.17 1.23 19.02
N PRO A 185 5.52 2.18 18.14
CA PRO A 185 6.34 3.31 18.53
C PRO A 185 5.56 4.25 19.44
N ARG A 186 6.27 4.95 20.31
CA ARG A 186 5.68 6.06 21.07
C ARG A 186 5.33 7.21 20.12
N ILE A 187 4.04 7.54 20.03
CA ILE A 187 3.58 8.65 19.18
C ILE A 187 3.77 9.98 19.93
N PRO A 188 4.49 10.97 19.37
CA PRO A 188 4.67 12.27 20.00
C PRO A 188 3.35 13.05 20.17
N GLY A 189 3.20 13.75 21.31
CA GLY A 189 2.08 14.63 21.64
C GLY A 189 0.99 14.00 22.53
N PRO A 190 0.08 14.81 23.09
CA PRO A 190 -1.07 14.29 23.83
C PRO A 190 -2.07 13.61 22.87
N PRO A 191 -2.80 12.57 23.30
CA PRO A 191 -3.91 12.04 22.52
C PRO A 191 -4.92 13.16 22.29
N LYS A 192 -5.27 13.44 21.03
CA LYS A 192 -6.41 14.33 20.74
C LYS A 192 -7.65 13.71 21.38
N PRO A 193 -8.54 14.51 22.02
CA PRO A 193 -9.78 13.99 22.56
C PRO A 193 -10.52 13.21 21.48
N SER A 194 -10.98 12.00 21.80
CA SER A 194 -11.63 11.14 20.82
C SER A 194 -12.90 11.80 20.30
N GLN A 195 -12.84 12.44 19.15
CA GLN A 195 -14.04 12.76 18.38
C GLN A 195 -14.52 11.47 17.73
N LYS A 196 -15.03 10.52 18.54
CA LYS A 196 -15.87 9.47 17.97
C LYS A 196 -17.07 10.19 17.34
N PRO A 197 -17.34 10.06 16.04
CA PRO A 197 -18.63 10.51 15.54
C PRO A 197 -19.71 9.72 16.31
N PRO A 198 -20.77 10.39 16.78
CA PRO A 198 -21.83 9.70 17.51
C PRO A 198 -22.35 8.57 16.62
N ARG A 199 -22.30 7.33 17.13
CA ARG A 199 -22.98 6.20 16.49
C ARG A 199 -24.45 6.58 16.40
N ARG A 200 -24.94 6.86 15.19
CA ARG A 200 -26.36 7.07 14.94
C ARG A 200 -27.06 5.78 15.41
N PRO A 201 -27.97 5.82 16.38
CA PRO A 201 -28.69 4.61 16.79
C PRO A 201 -29.42 4.06 15.56
N LYS A 202 -29.26 2.75 15.31
CA LYS A 202 -30.05 2.06 14.28
C LYS A 202 -31.52 2.25 14.65
N GLY A 203 -32.22 3.14 13.95
CA GLY A 203 -33.66 3.30 14.12
C GLY A 203 -34.33 1.96 13.91
N LYS A 204 -35.13 1.51 14.88
CA LYS A 204 -36.00 0.34 14.74
C LYS A 204 -36.86 0.58 13.48
N ARG A 205 -36.68 -0.24 12.45
CA ARG A 205 -37.65 -0.31 11.35
C ARG A 205 -38.97 -0.76 11.96
N LEU A 206 -39.94 0.14 12.02
CA LEU A 206 -41.32 -0.22 12.34
C LEU A 206 -41.81 -1.22 11.27
N PRO A 207 -42.49 -2.30 11.67
CA PRO A 207 -43.06 -3.24 10.71
C PRO A 207 -44.14 -2.54 9.88
N PRO A 208 -44.35 -2.94 8.61
CA PRO A 208 -45.42 -2.39 7.79
C PRO A 208 -46.77 -2.72 8.43
N ALA A 209 -47.64 -1.71 8.52
CA ALA A 209 -49.01 -1.88 9.00
C ALA A 209 -49.77 -2.88 8.11
N LYS A 210 -50.44 -3.85 8.74
CA LYS A 210 -51.35 -4.80 8.09
C LYS A 210 -52.75 -4.18 7.94
N GLY A 211 -53.38 -4.42 6.78
CA GLY A 211 -54.81 -4.19 6.50
C GLY A 211 -55.13 -2.76 6.08
N ASP A 212 -55.88 -2.47 5.00
CA ASP A 212 -57.16 -3.10 4.67
C ASP A 212 -57.41 -3.13 3.14
N ARG A 213 -57.89 -4.28 2.65
CA ARG A 213 -58.75 -4.42 1.45
C ARG A 213 -60.01 -5.13 1.94
N PRO A 214 -61.16 -5.07 1.25
CA PRO A 214 -61.74 -4.05 0.36
C PRO A 214 -63.21 -3.74 0.75
N ARG A 215 -63.93 -2.90 0.01
CA ARG A 215 -65.34 -3.20 -0.35
C ARG A 215 -65.82 -2.42 -1.58
N ARG A 216 -66.35 -3.19 -2.51
CA ARG A 216 -67.12 -2.78 -3.69
C ARG A 216 -68.30 -1.89 -3.28
N ARG A 217 -68.58 -0.87 -4.08
CA ARG A 217 -69.89 -0.65 -4.71
C ARG A 217 -69.67 0.12 -6.01
#